data_AF-A0A933QLT4-F1
#
_entry.id   AF-A0A933QLT4-F1
#
_cell.length_a   1.000
_cell.length_b   1.000
_cell.length_c   1.000
_cell.angle_alpha   90.00
_cell.angle_beta   90.00
_cell.angle_gamma   90.00
#
_symmetry.space_group_name_H-M   'P 1'
#
loop_
_entity.id
_entity.type
_entity.pdbx_description
1 polymer ?
#
loop_
_entity_poly.entity_id
_entity_poly.type
_entity_poly.pdbx_seq_one_letter_code
_entity_poly.pdbx_strand_id
1 'polypeptide(L)'
;MPYKHREDLYKAQKRHRVKIRERLLDFLSSKQCVDCGEKDPVVLDFDHLNPHTKFKSVAKMLSGHYSWKSVLIEINKCDIRCANCHRRKSYIQLGYWGKTKK
;
A
#
# COMPACT_ATOMS: atom_id res chain seq x y z
N MET A 1 12.20 -26.14 1.84
CA MET A 1 11.00 -25.48 1.28
C MET A 1 9.77 -26.35 1.59
N PRO A 2 8.70 -25.80 2.18
CA PRO A 2 7.56 -26.60 2.68
C PRO A 2 6.63 -27.18 1.60
N TYR A 3 6.82 -26.84 0.32
CA TYR A 3 5.98 -27.32 -0.78
C TYR A 3 6.83 -28.08 -1.80
N LYS A 4 6.37 -29.27 -2.20
CA LYS A 4 7.06 -30.13 -3.18
C LYS A 4 6.74 -29.76 -4.63
N HIS A 5 5.56 -29.22 -4.92
CA HIS A 5 5.12 -28.86 -6.28
C HIS A 5 4.88 -27.35 -6.43
N ARG A 6 5.24 -26.79 -7.59
CA ARG A 6 5.03 -25.36 -7.92
C ARG A 6 3.55 -24.96 -7.87
N GLU A 7 2.65 -25.84 -8.28
CA GLU A 7 1.21 -25.57 -8.27
C GLU A 7 0.67 -25.33 -6.85
N ASP A 8 1.18 -26.06 -5.86
CA ASP A 8 0.79 -25.90 -4.46
C ASP A 8 1.27 -24.55 -3.92
N LEU A 9 2.48 -24.11 -4.31
CA LEU A 9 2.99 -22.78 -4.02
C LEU A 9 2.08 -21.70 -4.61
N TYR A 10 1.70 -21.82 -5.89
CA TYR A 10 0.81 -20.85 -6.55
C TYR A 10 -0.56 -20.79 -5.88
N LYS A 11 -1.17 -21.96 -5.56
CA LYS A 11 -2.44 -22.05 -4.85
C LYS A 11 -2.35 -21.40 -3.46
N ALA A 12 -1.28 -21.66 -2.71
CA ALA A 12 -1.05 -21.06 -1.40
C ALA A 12 -0.88 -19.54 -1.47
N GLN A 13 -0.07 -19.03 -2.42
CA GLN A 13 0.11 -17.60 -2.63
C GLN A 13 -1.20 -16.91 -3.07
N LYS A 14 -2.01 -17.56 -3.92
CA LYS A 14 -3.33 -17.03 -4.32
C LYS A 14 -4.25 -16.87 -3.12
N ARG A 15 -4.39 -17.92 -2.28
CA ARG A 15 -5.18 -17.87 -1.04
C ARG A 15 -4.70 -16.77 -0.09
N HIS A 16 -3.38 -16.62 0.07
CA HIS A 16 -2.80 -15.58 0.91
C HIS A 16 -3.12 -14.17 0.40
N ARG A 17 -2.99 -13.94 -0.91
CA ARG A 17 -3.32 -12.65 -1.54
C ARG A 17 -4.76 -12.24 -1.34
N VAL A 18 -5.71 -13.17 -1.44
CA VAL A 18 -7.13 -12.91 -1.19
C VAL A 18 -7.37 -12.49 0.25
N LYS A 19 -6.92 -13.29 1.23
CA LYS A 19 -7.07 -13.00 2.66
C LYS A 19 -6.50 -11.64 3.07
N ILE A 20 -5.34 -11.29 2.49
CA ILE A 20 -4.69 -10.02 2.77
C ILE A 20 -5.44 -8.85 2.14
N ARG A 21 -5.97 -9.02 0.94
CA ARG A 21 -6.77 -7.99 0.28
C ARG A 21 -8.06 -7.72 1.05
N GLU A 22 -8.71 -8.76 1.56
CA GLU A 22 -9.89 -8.62 2.43
C GLU A 22 -9.56 -7.81 3.69
N ARG A 23 -8.49 -8.16 4.42
CA ARG A 23 -8.05 -7.39 5.60
C ARG A 23 -7.70 -5.95 5.28
N LEU A 24 -7.10 -5.72 4.12
CA LEU A 24 -6.75 -4.37 3.68
C LEU A 24 -7.99 -3.53 3.39
N LEU A 25 -8.96 -4.09 2.67
CA LEU A 25 -10.21 -3.41 2.35
C LEU A 25 -11.02 -3.13 3.62
N ASP A 26 -11.07 -4.08 4.55
CA ASP A 26 -11.70 -3.89 5.85
C ASP A 26 -11.06 -2.73 6.63
N PHE A 27 -9.73 -2.70 6.71
CA PHE A 27 -8.99 -1.60 7.33
C PHE A 27 -9.28 -0.23 6.67
N LEU A 28 -9.29 -0.19 5.33
CA LEU A 28 -9.48 1.03 4.55
C LEU A 28 -10.95 1.49 4.50
N SER A 29 -11.92 0.61 4.78
CA SER A 29 -13.36 0.93 4.70
C SER A 29 -13.79 2.10 5.60
N SER A 30 -13.07 2.30 6.71
CA SER A 30 -13.29 3.39 7.67
C SER A 30 -12.42 4.62 7.42
N LYS A 31 -11.63 4.62 6.34
CA LYS A 31 -10.63 5.64 6.05
C LYS A 31 -11.04 6.48 4.86
N GLN A 32 -10.44 7.65 4.77
CA GLN A 32 -10.62 8.57 3.66
C GLN A 32 -9.29 9.22 3.31
N CYS A 33 -9.17 9.68 2.07
CA CYS A 33 -8.04 10.46 1.62
C CYS A 33 -7.91 11.75 2.43
N VAL A 34 -6.74 11.99 3.03
CA VAL A 34 -6.48 13.20 3.83
C VAL A 34 -6.53 14.50 3.01
N ASP A 35 -6.29 14.44 1.69
CA ASP A 35 -6.23 15.65 0.85
C ASP A 35 -7.57 15.99 0.17
N CYS A 36 -8.35 14.98 -0.25
CA CYS A 36 -9.58 15.19 -1.04
C CYS A 36 -10.83 14.51 -0.48
N GLY A 37 -10.72 13.75 0.62
CA GLY A 37 -11.86 13.11 1.26
C GLY A 37 -12.44 11.89 0.54
N GLU A 38 -11.79 11.38 -0.50
CA GLU A 38 -12.19 10.14 -1.20
C GLU A 38 -12.29 8.97 -0.20
N LYS A 39 -13.34 8.16 -0.30
CA LYS A 39 -13.67 7.07 0.63
C LYS A 39 -13.62 5.69 -0.02
N ASP A 40 -13.52 5.60 -1.33
CA ASP A 40 -13.42 4.31 -2.01
C ASP A 40 -12.10 3.60 -1.62
N PRO A 41 -12.17 2.51 -0.83
CA PRO A 41 -10.98 1.80 -0.34
C PRO A 41 -10.15 1.18 -1.47
N VAL A 42 -10.69 1.04 -2.68
CA VAL A 42 -9.97 0.51 -3.85
C VAL A 42 -8.95 1.50 -4.38
N VAL A 43 -9.20 2.80 -4.26
CA VAL A 43 -8.31 3.86 -4.76
C VAL A 43 -7.44 4.49 -3.67
N LEU A 44 -7.63 4.09 -2.41
CA LEU A 44 -6.80 4.54 -1.28
C LEU A 44 -5.46 3.79 -1.26
N ASP A 45 -4.41 4.56 -1.06
CA ASP A 45 -3.02 4.14 -0.95
C ASP A 45 -2.41 4.64 0.37
N PHE A 46 -1.38 3.92 0.83
CA PHE A 46 -0.55 4.34 1.95
C PHE A 46 0.59 5.23 1.45
N ASP A 47 0.57 6.49 1.86
CA ASP A 47 1.63 7.45 1.56
C ASP A 47 2.49 7.69 2.80
N HIS A 48 3.75 7.28 2.74
CA HIS A 48 4.69 7.43 3.84
C HIS A 48 4.94 8.92 4.16
N LEU A 49 4.79 9.30 5.43
CA LEU A 49 5.08 10.65 5.89
C LEU A 49 6.54 11.05 5.65
N ASN A 50 7.46 10.14 5.97
CA ASN A 50 8.88 10.29 5.71
C ASN A 50 9.45 9.06 4.97
N PRO A 51 9.81 9.21 3.68
CA PRO A 51 10.37 8.12 2.87
C PRO A 51 11.66 7.50 3.41
N HIS A 52 12.39 8.17 4.29
CA HIS A 52 13.64 7.68 4.89
C HIS A 52 13.41 6.82 6.13
N THR A 53 12.20 6.85 6.71
CA THR A 53 11.83 6.08 7.91
C THR A 53 11.07 4.80 7.59
N LYS A 54 10.75 4.59 6.30
CA LYS A 54 10.03 3.42 5.84
C LYS A 54 10.95 2.21 5.82
N PHE A 55 10.46 1.07 6.30
CA PHE A 55 11.18 -0.18 6.13
C PHE A 55 10.97 -0.70 4.71
N LYS A 56 9.72 -0.82 4.28
CA LYS A 56 9.28 -1.23 2.93
C LYS A 56 7.92 -0.60 2.63
N SER A 57 7.50 -0.62 1.36
CA SER A 57 6.12 -0.24 1.06
C SER A 57 5.14 -1.23 1.70
N VAL A 58 4.02 -0.73 2.23
CA VAL A 58 2.99 -1.57 2.85
C VAL A 58 2.54 -2.66 1.87
N ALA A 59 2.35 -2.35 0.59
CA ALA A 59 2.03 -3.32 -0.46
C ALA A 59 3.07 -4.46 -0.61
N LYS A 60 4.37 -4.16 -0.46
CA LYS A 60 5.44 -5.18 -0.47
C LYS A 60 5.42 -6.02 0.81
N MET A 61 5.11 -5.43 1.95
CA MET A 61 5.00 -6.17 3.21
C MET A 61 3.81 -7.14 3.20
N LEU A 62 2.67 -6.68 2.67
CA LEU A 62 1.48 -7.50 2.46
C LEU A 62 1.75 -8.69 1.55
N SER A 63 2.44 -8.50 0.41
CA SER A 63 2.78 -9.60 -0.49
C SER A 63 3.93 -10.50 0.01
N GLY A 64 4.82 -9.98 0.85
CA GLY A 64 6.02 -10.66 1.34
C GLY A 64 5.84 -11.53 2.60
N HIS A 65 4.62 -11.91 2.97
CA HIS A 65 4.31 -12.74 4.15
C HIS A 65 4.80 -12.14 5.49
N TYR A 66 4.85 -10.81 5.60
CA TYR A 66 5.18 -10.17 6.88
C TYR A 66 4.05 -10.37 7.89
N SER A 67 4.40 -10.39 9.18
CA SER A 67 3.40 -10.45 10.25
C SER A 67 2.47 -9.23 10.19
N TRP A 68 1.19 -9.43 10.53
CA TRP A 68 0.22 -8.33 10.58
C TRP A 68 0.66 -7.21 11.53
N LYS A 69 1.31 -7.57 12.65
CA LYS A 69 1.86 -6.60 13.60
C LYS A 69 2.93 -5.70 12.95
N SER A 70 3.84 -6.29 12.18
CA SER A 70 4.87 -5.52 11.45
C SER A 70 4.24 -4.60 10.40
N VAL A 71 3.20 -5.08 9.72
CA VAL A 71 2.45 -4.28 8.74
C VAL A 71 1.76 -3.09 9.42
N LEU A 72 1.09 -3.30 10.56
CA LEU A 72 0.44 -2.23 11.32
C LEU A 72 1.43 -1.16 11.80
N ILE A 73 2.61 -1.56 12.27
CA ILE A 73 3.67 -0.62 12.67
C ILE A 73 4.07 0.27 11.48
N GLU A 74 4.17 -0.29 10.28
CA GLU A 74 4.50 0.48 9.09
C GLU A 74 3.33 1.37 8.61
N ILE A 75 2.09 0.86 8.69
CA ILE A 75 0.88 1.64 8.39
C ILE A 75 0.78 2.88 9.28
N ASN A 76 1.15 2.80 10.55
CA ASN A 76 1.15 3.94 11.47
C ASN A 76 2.13 5.06 11.07
N LYS A 77 3.06 4.81 10.15
CA LYS A 77 3.97 5.83 9.58
C LYS A 77 3.45 6.43 8.27
N CYS A 78 2.27 6.02 7.83
CA CYS A 78 1.67 6.40 6.56
C CYS A 78 0.40 7.22 6.78
N ASP A 79 0.19 8.21 5.92
CA ASP A 79 -1.13 8.79 5.71
C ASP A 79 -1.91 7.94 4.70
N ILE A 80 -3.24 8.03 4.77
CA ILE A 80 -4.12 7.47 3.74
C ILE A 80 -4.43 8.55 2.71
N ARG A 81 -4.02 8.33 1.46
CA ARG A 81 -4.28 9.23 0.33
C ARG A 81 -4.82 8.44 -0.84
N CYS A 82 -5.69 9.03 -1.67
CA CYS A 82 -6.06 8.37 -2.91
C CYS A 82 -4.88 8.37 -3.90
N ALA A 83 -4.85 7.40 -4.82
CA ALA A 83 -3.78 7.24 -5.79
C ALA A 83 -3.51 8.52 -6.61
N ASN A 84 -4.54 9.34 -6.86
CA ASN A 84 -4.42 10.59 -7.58
C ASN A 84 -3.71 11.68 -6.77
N CYS A 85 -4.12 11.90 -5.51
CA CYS A 85 -3.47 12.87 -4.63
C CYS A 85 -2.04 12.45 -4.28
N HIS A 86 -1.83 11.14 -4.03
CA HIS A 86 -0.51 10.59 -3.80
C HIS A 86 0.44 10.85 -4.98
N ARG A 87 0.03 10.54 -6.22
CA ARG A 87 0.83 10.85 -7.42
C ARG A 87 1.13 12.34 -7.55
N ARG A 88 0.13 13.21 -7.38
CA ARG A 88 0.32 14.68 -7.44
C ARG A 88 1.36 15.15 -6.43
N LYS A 89 1.25 14.71 -5.17
CA LYS A 89 2.21 15.02 -4.10
C LYS A 89 3.62 14.56 -4.48
N SER A 90 3.79 13.33 -4.96
CA SER A 90 5.10 12.82 -5.37
C SER A 90 5.70 13.65 -6.51
N TYR A 91 4.90 14.03 -7.52
CA TYR A 91 5.35 14.88 -8.63
C TYR A 91 5.79 16.28 -8.18
N ILE A 92 5.08 16.85 -7.21
CA ILE A 92 5.43 18.16 -6.61
C ILE A 92 6.72 18.03 -5.79
N GLN A 93 6.82 17.02 -4.92
CA GLN A 93 8.00 16.80 -4.06
C GLN A 93 9.28 16.56 -4.87
N LEU A 94 9.18 15.85 -5.99
CA LEU A 94 10.33 15.58 -6.87
C LEU A 94 10.61 16.73 -7.85
N GLY A 95 9.80 17.79 -7.85
CA GLY A 95 9.97 18.95 -8.71
C GLY A 95 9.79 18.65 -10.20
N TYR A 96 9.00 17.62 -10.54
CA TYR A 96 8.69 17.26 -11.93
C TYR A 96 7.50 18.05 -12.49
N TRP A 97 6.66 18.61 -11.63
CA TRP A 97 5.55 19.47 -12.05
C TRP A 97 6.07 20.75 -12.73
N GLY A 98 5.80 20.91 -14.02
CA GLY A 98 6.22 22.07 -14.81
C GLY A 98 7.52 21.91 -15.63
N LYS A 99 8.31 20.85 -15.44
CA LYS A 99 9.55 20.60 -16.21
C LYS A 99 9.33 19.94 -17.57
N THR A 100 8.14 19.41 -17.83
CA THR A 100 7.77 18.73 -19.09
C THR A 100 7.07 19.66 -20.08
N LYS A 101 6.91 20.95 -19.77
CA LYS A 101 6.50 21.96 -20.75
C LYS A 101 7.74 22.46 -21.49
N LYS A 102 8.20 21.69 -22.47
CA LYS A 102 9.14 22.16 -23.48
C LYS A 102 8.57 21.83 -24.85
#